data_AF-A0A1S2CGG0-F1
#
_entry.id   AF-A0A1S2CGG0-F1
#
_cell.length_a   1.000
_cell.length_b   1.000
_cell.length_c   1.000
_cell.angle_alpha   90.00
_cell.angle_beta   90.00
_cell.angle_gamma   90.00
#
_symmetry.space_group_name_H-M   'P 1'
#
loop_
_entity.id
_entity.type
_entity.pdbx_description
1 polymer ?
#
loop_
_entity_poly.entity_id
_entity_poly.type
_entity_poly.pdbx_seq_one_letter_code
_entity_poly.pdbx_strand_id
1 'polypeptide(L)'
;MRTQLIRKLSVPLLAGSMVLSFSAAATEGLYSVEALLDADVYDADGQEIGEVEDILLSDDMSIHSLIIETGSVLGLGGREVVAERGTFTVRVELEDDNEAFDDIDYEVHMEATQDAVKALPEYNEGWWNQTKESLSQAWENTKDTSQSAWESTKEATSSAWHNVREGVDSMGDKAKEATNNN
;
A
#
# COMPACT_ATOMS: atom_id res chain seq x y z
N MET A 1 67.74 -29.81 5.51
CA MET A 1 66.96 -29.20 4.41
C MET A 1 65.62 -28.73 4.97
N ARG A 2 65.26 -27.48 4.67
CA ARG A 2 63.93 -26.85 4.67
C ARG A 2 63.26 -26.41 5.99
N THR A 3 63.15 -25.08 6.05
CA THR A 3 62.42 -24.14 6.90
C THR A 3 60.88 -24.22 6.72
N GLN A 4 60.18 -23.43 7.55
CA GLN A 4 58.82 -22.83 7.48
C GLN A 4 57.84 -23.36 8.53
N LEU A 5 57.52 -22.63 9.61
CA LEU A 5 56.71 -21.39 9.77
C LEU A 5 55.18 -21.63 9.81
N ILE A 6 54.63 -21.32 11.01
CA ILE A 6 53.36 -20.63 11.32
C ILE A 6 52.04 -21.29 10.83
N ARG A 7 51.11 -21.55 11.77
CA ARG A 7 49.99 -20.64 12.09
C ARG A 7 48.95 -21.36 12.95
N LYS A 8 48.69 -20.83 14.15
CA LYS A 8 47.47 -21.11 14.90
C LYS A 8 46.29 -20.70 14.02
N LEU A 9 45.40 -21.63 13.67
CA LEU A 9 44.09 -21.27 13.12
C LEU A 9 43.29 -20.65 14.26
N SER A 10 43.34 -19.33 14.34
CA SER A 10 42.29 -18.55 14.96
C SER A 10 41.03 -18.77 14.14
N VAL A 11 40.02 -19.42 14.73
CA VAL A 11 38.67 -19.47 14.16
C VAL A 11 38.10 -18.06 14.34
N PRO A 12 37.90 -17.25 13.29
CA PRO A 12 37.16 -16.01 13.47
C PRO A 12 35.73 -16.42 13.81
N LEU A 13 35.29 -16.01 14.99
CA LEU A 13 33.88 -15.95 15.34
C LEU A 13 33.24 -15.05 14.26
N LEU A 14 32.62 -15.66 13.25
CA LEU A 14 31.73 -14.94 12.34
C LEU A 14 30.55 -14.50 13.19
N ALA A 15 30.66 -13.30 13.77
CA ALA A 15 29.52 -12.54 14.25
C ALA A 15 28.54 -12.47 13.07
N GLY A 16 27.41 -13.15 13.23
CA GLY A 16 26.48 -13.47 12.15
C GLY A 16 26.02 -12.21 11.44
N SER A 17 26.49 -12.01 10.22
CA SER A 17 25.69 -11.39 9.19
C SER A 17 24.51 -12.32 8.93
N MET A 18 23.41 -12.11 9.65
CA MET A 18 22.14 -12.70 9.27
C MET A 18 21.79 -12.11 7.90
N VAL A 19 22.12 -12.85 6.84
CA VAL A 19 21.57 -12.58 5.52
C VAL A 19 20.08 -12.85 5.67
N LEU A 20 19.29 -11.78 5.70
CA LEU A 20 17.84 -11.86 5.53
C LEU A 20 17.60 -12.42 4.13
N SER A 21 17.45 -13.74 4.03
CA SER A 21 16.87 -14.37 2.84
C SER A 21 15.41 -13.97 2.80
N PHE A 22 15.13 -12.81 2.21
CA PHE A 22 13.78 -12.37 1.87
C PHE A 22 13.27 -13.31 0.78
N SER A 23 12.63 -14.39 1.19
CA SER A 23 11.74 -15.15 0.31
C SER A 23 10.33 -14.72 0.67
N ALA A 24 9.98 -13.51 0.27
CA ALA A 24 8.60 -13.09 0.15
C ALA A 24 8.32 -13.01 -1.35
N ALA A 25 7.25 -13.66 -1.80
CA ALA A 25 6.69 -13.37 -3.12
C ALA A 25 6.39 -11.86 -3.15
N ALA A 26 7.24 -11.10 -3.83
CA ALA A 26 7.04 -9.67 -4.00
C ALA A 26 5.92 -9.50 -5.03
N THR A 27 4.72 -9.24 -4.54
CA THR A 27 3.78 -8.39 -5.26
C THR A 27 3.16 -7.41 -4.28
N GLU A 28 4.01 -6.59 -3.68
CA GLU A 28 3.56 -5.27 -3.23
C GLU A 28 4.07 -4.29 -4.29
N GLY A 29 3.40 -4.35 -5.45
CA GLY A 29 3.59 -3.38 -6.51
C GLY A 29 3.25 -1.98 -6.01
N LEU A 30 3.91 -0.98 -6.56
CA LEU A 30 3.45 0.39 -6.40
C LEU A 30 2.15 0.53 -7.18
N TYR A 31 1.09 0.98 -6.52
CA TYR A 31 -0.19 1.28 -7.16
C TYR A 31 -0.31 2.78 -7.36
N SER A 32 -0.73 3.20 -8.55
CA SER A 32 -1.11 4.58 -8.80
C SER A 32 -2.46 4.83 -8.15
N VAL A 33 -2.51 5.75 -7.18
CA VAL A 33 -3.80 6.17 -6.58
C VAL A 33 -4.74 6.74 -7.64
N GLU A 34 -4.19 7.48 -8.61
CA GLU A 34 -4.99 8.08 -9.69
C GLU A 34 -5.69 7.01 -10.53
N ALA A 35 -5.01 5.92 -10.89
CA ALA A 35 -5.62 4.86 -11.69
C ALA A 35 -6.45 3.88 -10.84
N LEU A 36 -6.31 3.95 -9.51
CA LEU A 36 -7.14 3.18 -8.58
C LEU A 36 -8.47 3.91 -8.30
N LEU A 37 -8.50 5.24 -8.43
CA LEU A 37 -9.75 5.97 -8.59
C LEU A 37 -10.37 5.61 -9.94
N ASP A 38 -11.69 5.56 -10.01
CA ASP A 38 -12.48 5.10 -11.15
C ASP A 38 -12.24 3.61 -11.52
N ALA A 39 -11.49 2.86 -10.72
CA ALA A 39 -11.29 1.43 -10.95
C ALA A 39 -12.59 0.64 -10.78
N ASP A 40 -12.85 -0.30 -11.70
CA ASP A 40 -14.01 -1.18 -11.63
C ASP A 40 -13.94 -2.12 -10.43
N VAL A 41 -15.07 -2.27 -9.74
CA VAL A 41 -15.20 -3.11 -8.56
C VAL A 41 -16.10 -4.30 -8.86
N TYR A 42 -15.58 -5.49 -8.58
CA TYR A 42 -16.25 -6.77 -8.77
C TYR A 42 -16.53 -7.45 -7.44
N ASP A 43 -17.65 -8.17 -7.35
CA ASP A 43 -17.97 -9.00 -6.20
C ASP A 43 -17.31 -10.38 -6.24
N ALA A 44 -17.55 -11.19 -5.20
CA ALA A 44 -17.00 -12.54 -5.10
C ALA A 44 -17.43 -13.49 -6.24
N ASP A 45 -18.53 -13.20 -6.94
CA ASP A 45 -19.03 -13.96 -8.08
C ASP A 45 -18.48 -13.43 -9.42
N GLY A 46 -17.64 -12.38 -9.38
CA GLY A 46 -17.06 -11.71 -10.55
C GLY A 46 -18.04 -10.78 -11.26
N GLN A 47 -19.09 -10.33 -10.59
CA GLN A 47 -20.04 -9.36 -11.13
C GLN A 47 -19.58 -7.95 -10.77
N GLU A 48 -19.57 -7.06 -11.75
CA GLU A 48 -19.34 -5.63 -11.53
C GLU A 48 -20.45 -5.05 -10.64
N ILE A 49 -20.05 -4.32 -9.60
CA ILE A 49 -20.93 -3.77 -8.58
C ILE A 49 -20.82 -2.25 -8.44
N GLY A 50 -19.80 -1.64 -9.03
CA GLY A 50 -19.55 -0.20 -8.93
C GLY A 50 -18.10 0.16 -9.26
N GLU A 51 -17.74 1.37 -8.91
CA GLU A 51 -16.44 2.00 -9.22
C GLU A 51 -15.84 2.59 -7.93
N VAL A 52 -14.52 2.71 -7.85
CA VAL A 52 -13.85 3.36 -6.72
C VAL A 52 -13.95 4.87 -6.84
N GLU A 53 -14.66 5.52 -5.91
CA GLU A 53 -14.83 7.00 -5.89
C GLU A 53 -13.76 7.69 -5.05
N ASP A 54 -13.34 7.09 -3.93
CA ASP A 54 -12.36 7.71 -3.02
C ASP A 54 -11.55 6.66 -2.25
N ILE A 55 -10.39 7.07 -1.75
CA ILE A 55 -9.49 6.27 -0.95
C ILE A 55 -9.23 6.97 0.39
N LEU A 56 -9.71 6.38 1.47
CA LEU A 56 -9.49 6.91 2.80
C LEU A 56 -8.19 6.35 3.37
N LEU A 57 -7.31 7.25 3.79
CA LEU A 57 -6.05 6.92 4.42
C LEU A 57 -6.12 7.13 5.94
N SER A 58 -5.44 6.26 6.68
CA SER A 58 -5.16 6.44 8.10
C SER A 58 -4.03 7.46 8.31
N ASP A 59 -3.79 7.89 9.55
CA ASP A 59 -2.73 8.89 9.88
C ASP A 59 -1.32 8.42 9.46
N ASP A 60 -1.09 7.11 9.46
CA ASP A 60 0.17 6.49 9.00
C ASP A 60 0.31 6.46 7.47
N MET A 61 -0.61 7.09 6.73
CA MET A 61 -0.71 7.07 5.26
C MET A 61 -1.01 5.68 4.68
N SER A 62 -1.42 4.70 5.50
CA SER A 62 -1.89 3.41 5.01
C SER A 62 -3.37 3.48 4.60
N ILE A 63 -3.77 2.69 3.60
CA ILE A 63 -5.17 2.60 3.17
C ILE A 63 -6.01 2.08 4.34
N HIS A 64 -7.02 2.85 4.74
CA HIS A 64 -8.03 2.45 5.71
C HIS A 64 -9.19 1.74 5.01
N SER A 65 -9.73 2.37 3.97
CA SER A 65 -10.90 1.89 3.24
C SER A 65 -10.95 2.48 1.83
N LEU A 66 -11.63 1.78 0.94
CA LEU A 66 -12.10 2.32 -0.34
C LEU A 66 -13.55 2.77 -0.20
N ILE A 67 -13.88 3.86 -0.85
CA ILE A 67 -15.26 4.32 -1.06
C ILE A 67 -15.67 3.87 -2.45
N ILE A 68 -16.75 3.10 -2.52
CA ILE A 68 -17.23 2.50 -3.75
C ILE A 68 -18.57 3.14 -4.09
N GLU A 69 -18.65 3.83 -5.23
CA GLU A 69 -19.94 4.24 -5.79
C GLU A 69 -20.61 3.00 -6.39
N THR A 70 -21.70 2.56 -5.76
CA THR A 70 -22.42 1.38 -6.25
C THR A 70 -23.18 1.70 -7.53
N GLY A 71 -22.97 0.87 -8.56
CA GLY A 71 -23.64 1.03 -9.84
C GLY A 71 -25.16 0.99 -9.72
N SER A 72 -25.85 1.60 -10.69
CA SER A 72 -27.32 1.61 -10.79
C SER A 72 -27.93 0.20 -10.81
N VAL A 73 -27.16 -0.81 -11.22
CA VAL A 73 -27.53 -2.23 -11.30
C VAL A 73 -27.84 -2.82 -9.92
N LEU A 74 -27.25 -2.29 -8.85
CA LEU A 74 -27.51 -2.75 -7.49
C LEU A 74 -28.87 -2.30 -6.93
N GLY A 75 -29.58 -1.43 -7.66
CA GLY A 75 -30.83 -0.82 -7.19
C GLY A 75 -30.61 0.16 -6.05
N LEU A 76 -29.36 0.59 -5.83
CA LEU A 76 -28.96 1.48 -4.76
C LEU A 76 -28.79 2.94 -5.20
N GLY A 77 -28.84 3.20 -6.51
CA GLY A 77 -28.91 4.55 -7.08
C GLY A 77 -27.64 5.38 -6.92
N GLY A 78 -26.45 4.77 -7.09
CA GLY A 78 -25.19 5.51 -6.96
C GLY A 78 -24.81 5.77 -5.50
N ARG A 79 -25.28 4.95 -4.55
CA ARG A 79 -24.87 5.16 -3.15
C ARG A 79 -23.40 4.80 -2.99
N GLU A 80 -22.71 5.58 -2.19
CA GLU A 80 -21.32 5.34 -1.82
C GLU A 80 -21.27 4.41 -0.60
N VAL A 81 -20.54 3.30 -0.69
CA VAL A 81 -20.36 2.34 0.41
C VAL A 81 -18.91 2.25 0.82
N VAL A 82 -18.67 1.94 2.09
CA VAL A 82 -17.32 1.84 2.65
C VAL A 82 -16.87 0.39 2.67
N ALA A 83 -15.79 0.09 1.96
CA ALA A 83 -15.08 -1.18 2.00
C ALA A 83 -13.77 -1.04 2.79
N GLU A 84 -13.70 -1.64 3.98
CA GLU A 84 -12.50 -1.60 4.82
C GLU A 84 -11.36 -2.45 4.23
N ARG A 85 -10.12 -2.03 4.46
CA ARG A 85 -8.92 -2.80 4.05
C ARG A 85 -9.02 -4.25 4.55
N GLY A 86 -8.72 -5.19 3.65
CA GLY A 86 -8.80 -6.62 3.94
C GLY A 86 -10.16 -7.25 3.57
N THR A 87 -11.12 -6.46 3.08
CA THR A 87 -12.36 -6.96 2.48
C THR A 87 -12.31 -7.02 0.94
N PHE A 88 -11.21 -6.53 0.36
CA PHE A 88 -10.98 -6.46 -1.08
C PHE A 88 -9.51 -6.75 -1.41
N THR A 89 -9.26 -7.09 -2.67
CA THR A 89 -7.92 -7.22 -3.27
C THR A 89 -7.87 -6.44 -4.57
N VAL A 90 -6.79 -5.69 -4.79
CA VAL A 90 -6.54 -5.01 -6.07
C VAL A 90 -5.77 -5.95 -7.00
N ARG A 91 -6.18 -6.02 -8.26
CA ARG A 91 -5.50 -6.75 -9.33
C ARG A 91 -5.10 -5.76 -10.42
N VAL A 92 -3.96 -6.04 -11.03
CA VAL A 92 -3.52 -5.32 -12.24
C VAL A 92 -4.02 -6.13 -13.42
N GLU A 93 -4.78 -5.51 -14.30
CA GLU A 93 -5.01 -6.08 -15.62
C GLU A 93 -3.77 -5.79 -16.46
N LEU A 94 -3.14 -6.85 -16.95
CA LEU A 94 -1.99 -6.73 -17.85
C LEU A 94 -2.49 -7.14 -19.24
N GLU A 95 -2.82 -6.17 -20.07
CA GLU A 95 -3.05 -6.41 -21.48
C GLU A 95 -1.70 -6.69 -22.16
N ASP A 96 -1.62 -7.83 -22.86
CA ASP A 96 -0.37 -8.38 -23.39
C ASP A 96 0.48 -7.34 -24.19
N ASP A 97 1.76 -7.32 -23.82
CA ASP A 97 2.95 -6.96 -24.62
C ASP A 97 3.47 -5.51 -24.71
N ASN A 98 2.81 -4.45 -24.23
CA ASN A 98 3.44 -3.10 -24.17
C ASN A 98 2.64 -2.02 -23.43
N GLU A 99 2.34 -2.19 -22.15
CA GLU A 99 1.85 -1.07 -21.35
C GLU A 99 3.03 -0.19 -20.95
N ALA A 100 3.04 1.04 -21.48
CA ALA A 100 3.79 2.10 -20.84
C ALA A 100 3.17 2.34 -19.45
N PHE A 101 3.98 2.82 -18.50
CA PHE A 101 3.55 2.97 -17.08
C PHE A 101 2.27 3.81 -16.87
N ASP A 102 1.81 4.52 -17.90
CA ASP A 102 0.61 5.35 -17.93
C ASP A 102 -0.69 4.60 -18.25
N ASP A 103 -0.64 3.36 -18.76
CA ASP A 103 -1.83 2.60 -19.17
C ASP A 103 -2.15 1.42 -18.23
N ILE A 104 -1.79 1.53 -16.95
CA ILE A 104 -2.06 0.46 -15.97
C ILE A 104 -3.49 0.59 -15.45
N ASP A 105 -4.34 -0.36 -15.84
CA ASP A 105 -5.70 -0.49 -15.32
C ASP A 105 -5.75 -1.40 -14.09
N TYR A 106 -6.49 -0.98 -13.07
CA TYR A 106 -6.70 -1.75 -11.85
C TYR A 106 -8.15 -2.22 -11.75
N GLU A 107 -8.32 -3.43 -11.23
CA GLU A 107 -9.61 -3.96 -10.81
C GLU A 107 -9.62 -4.22 -9.31
N VAL A 108 -10.71 -3.86 -8.64
CA VAL A 108 -10.92 -4.17 -7.22
C VAL A 108 -11.86 -5.36 -7.09
N HIS A 109 -11.41 -6.41 -6.42
CA HIS A 109 -12.19 -7.62 -6.20
C HIS A 109 -12.57 -7.75 -4.74
N MET A 110 -13.86 -7.67 -4.44
CA MET A 110 -14.42 -7.85 -3.10
C MET A 110 -14.47 -9.34 -2.73
N GLU A 111 -14.25 -9.64 -1.45
CA GLU A 111 -14.52 -10.99 -0.92
C GLU A 111 -16.02 -11.23 -0.65
N ALA A 112 -16.80 -10.15 -0.62
CA ALA A 112 -18.23 -10.16 -0.34
C ALA A 112 -19.05 -10.33 -1.62
N THR A 113 -20.22 -10.96 -1.51
CA THR A 113 -21.22 -10.98 -2.59
C THR A 113 -21.93 -9.64 -2.70
N GLN A 114 -22.55 -9.37 -3.85
CA GLN A 114 -23.37 -8.19 -4.07
C GLN A 114 -24.36 -7.85 -2.93
N ASP A 115 -25.07 -8.84 -2.38
CA ASP A 115 -26.04 -8.61 -1.31
C ASP A 115 -25.37 -8.23 0.02
N ALA A 116 -24.16 -8.73 0.28
CA ALA A 116 -23.37 -8.33 1.43
C ALA A 116 -22.80 -6.91 1.25
N VAL A 117 -22.46 -6.50 0.03
CA VAL A 117 -22.04 -5.13 -0.29
C VAL A 117 -23.16 -4.12 0.01
N LYS A 118 -24.42 -4.46 -0.28
CA LYS A 118 -25.58 -3.61 0.07
C LYS A 118 -25.72 -3.35 1.57
N ALA A 119 -25.19 -4.25 2.40
CA ALA A 119 -25.21 -4.13 3.86
C ALA A 119 -24.02 -3.35 4.43
N LEU A 120 -23.04 -2.99 3.60
CA LEU A 120 -21.92 -2.16 4.04
C LEU A 120 -22.39 -0.77 4.48
N PRO A 121 -21.65 -0.13 5.41
CA PRO A 121 -21.91 1.25 5.80
C PRO A 121 -21.93 2.16 4.58
N GLU A 122 -22.91 3.06 4.54
CA GLU A 122 -22.93 4.14 3.55
C GLU A 122 -21.93 5.22 3.95
N TYR A 123 -21.15 5.68 2.99
CA TYR A 123 -20.28 6.83 3.17
C TYR A 123 -21.13 8.10 3.19
N ASN A 124 -21.13 8.79 4.33
CA ASN A 124 -21.83 10.05 4.52
C ASN A 124 -21.18 10.86 5.66
N GLU A 125 -21.62 12.10 5.84
CA GLU A 125 -21.08 12.99 6.89
C GLU A 125 -21.20 12.39 8.30
N GLY A 126 -22.26 11.64 8.59
CA GLY A 126 -22.47 10.98 9.87
C GLY A 126 -21.44 9.89 10.13
N TRP A 127 -21.24 9.01 9.15
CA TRP A 127 -20.21 7.97 9.18
C TRP A 127 -18.82 8.59 9.31
N TRP A 128 -18.51 9.60 8.48
CA TRP A 128 -17.21 10.30 8.50
C TRP A 128 -16.88 10.86 9.87
N ASN A 129 -17.83 11.59 10.47
CA ASN A 129 -17.63 12.20 11.79
C ASN A 129 -17.45 11.14 12.89
N GLN A 130 -18.22 10.05 12.85
CA GLN A 130 -18.10 8.95 13.81
C GLN A 130 -16.76 8.21 13.68
N THR A 131 -16.34 7.89 12.46
CA THR A 131 -15.06 7.23 12.18
C THR A 131 -13.91 8.11 12.62
N LYS A 132 -13.93 9.40 12.26
CA LYS A 132 -12.91 10.38 12.68
C LYS A 132 -12.84 10.51 14.21
N GLU A 133 -13.98 10.60 14.89
CA GLU A 133 -14.01 10.68 16.36
C GLU A 133 -13.43 9.41 16.99
N SER A 134 -13.80 8.23 16.49
CA SER A 134 -13.29 6.94 16.97
C SER A 134 -11.77 6.83 16.80
N LEU A 135 -11.26 7.25 15.65
CA LEU A 135 -9.82 7.30 15.37
C LEU A 135 -9.10 8.33 16.27
N SER A 136 -9.69 9.51 16.47
CA SER A 136 -9.13 10.54 17.36
C SER A 136 -9.06 10.09 18.81
N GLN A 137 -10.08 9.39 19.31
CA GLN A 137 -10.07 8.84 20.67
C GLN A 137 -9.01 7.73 20.81
N ALA A 138 -8.89 6.84 19.83
CA ALA A 138 -7.86 5.81 19.82
C ALA A 138 -6.44 6.41 19.81
N TRP A 139 -6.24 7.49 19.05
CA TRP A 139 -5.02 8.27 19.03
C TRP A 139 -4.69 8.91 20.38
N GLU A 140 -5.65 9.60 20.99
CA GLU A 140 -5.48 10.26 22.29
C GLU A 140 -5.13 9.24 23.38
N ASN A 141 -5.82 8.10 23.42
CA ASN A 141 -5.53 7.02 24.36
C ASN A 141 -4.11 6.44 24.17
N THR A 142 -3.65 6.31 22.93
CA THR A 142 -2.30 5.82 22.60
C THR A 142 -1.23 6.83 23.01
N LYS A 143 -1.48 8.13 22.79
CA LYS A 143 -0.60 9.23 23.21
C LYS A 143 -0.43 9.29 24.73
N ASP A 144 -1.51 9.08 25.49
CA ASP A 144 -1.49 9.15 26.95
C ASP A 144 -0.85 7.91 27.60
N THR A 145 -0.99 6.72 26.98
CA THR A 145 -0.47 5.46 27.53
C THR A 145 0.96 5.14 27.10
N SER A 146 1.42 5.64 25.95
CA SER A 146 2.66 5.19 25.31
C SER A 146 3.39 6.30 24.55
N GLN A 147 3.80 7.37 25.27
CA GLN A 147 4.49 8.55 24.73
C GLN A 147 5.62 8.23 23.72
N SER A 148 6.37 7.14 23.88
CA SER A 148 7.51 6.78 23.01
C SER A 148 7.14 5.96 21.75
N ALA A 149 6.04 5.23 21.74
CA ALA A 149 5.64 4.41 20.58
C ALA A 149 5.02 5.28 19.45
N TRP A 150 4.40 6.39 19.85
CA TRP A 150 3.75 7.33 18.96
C TRP A 150 4.75 8.22 18.19
N GLU A 151 5.77 8.75 18.88
CA GLU A 151 6.89 9.47 18.23
C GLU A 151 7.65 8.56 17.25
N SER A 152 7.88 7.30 17.64
CA SER A 152 8.61 6.32 16.82
C SER A 152 7.91 5.99 15.50
N THR A 153 6.58 5.86 15.48
CA THR A 153 5.82 5.55 14.24
C THR A 153 5.84 6.74 13.28
N LYS A 154 5.64 7.97 13.79
CA LYS A 154 5.71 9.19 12.99
C LYS A 154 7.11 9.46 12.43
N GLU A 155 8.16 9.20 13.23
CA GLU A 155 9.56 9.31 12.79
C GLU A 155 9.94 8.25 11.75
N ALA A 156 9.45 7.01 11.90
CA ALA A 156 9.70 5.93 10.94
C ALA A 156 9.11 6.23 9.55
N THR A 157 7.87 6.74 9.46
CA THR A 157 7.25 7.13 8.18
C THR A 157 7.97 8.33 7.57
N SER A 158 8.30 9.36 8.36
CA SER A 158 9.03 10.53 7.85
C SER A 158 10.43 10.18 7.32
N SER A 159 11.14 9.26 7.96
CA SER A 159 12.46 8.80 7.52
C SER A 159 12.39 7.92 6.28
N ALA A 160 11.35 7.10 6.10
CA ALA A 160 11.12 6.35 4.86
C ALA A 160 10.92 7.26 3.64
N TRP A 161 10.13 8.34 3.77
CA TRP A 161 9.91 9.33 2.70
C TRP A 161 11.17 10.11 2.30
N HIS A 162 12.06 10.42 3.26
CA HIS A 162 13.34 11.08 2.96
C HIS A 162 14.27 10.21 2.10
N ASN A 163 14.32 8.90 2.36
CA ASN A 163 15.19 7.97 1.62
C ASN A 163 14.72 7.77 0.16
N VAL A 164 13.41 7.77 -0.10
CA VAL A 164 12.85 7.69 -1.45
C VAL A 164 13.21 8.93 -2.28
N ARG A 165 13.17 10.11 -1.67
CA ARG A 165 13.51 11.37 -2.35
C ARG A 165 15.01 11.49 -2.66
N GLU A 166 15.88 11.09 -1.74
CA GLU A 166 17.33 11.06 -1.98
C GLU A 166 17.73 9.99 -3.02
N GLY A 167 17.01 8.87 -3.08
CA GLY A 167 17.19 7.85 -4.11
C GLY A 167 16.87 8.35 -5.52
N VAL A 168 15.77 9.09 -5.67
CA VAL A 168 15.32 9.71 -6.93
C VAL A 168 16.27 10.83 -7.39
N ASP A 169 16.77 11.67 -6.48
CA ASP A 169 17.75 12.71 -6.83
C ASP A 169 19.10 12.10 -7.30
N SER A 170 19.52 10.96 -6.73
CA SER A 170 20.74 10.25 -7.17
C SER A 170 20.62 9.56 -8.55
N MET A 171 19.38 9.26 -8.98
CA MET A 171 19.09 8.68 -10.30
C MET A 171 18.91 9.76 -11.39
N GLY A 172 18.37 10.94 -11.03
CA GLY A 172 18.20 12.07 -11.95
C GLY A 172 19.53 12.65 -12.47
N ASP A 173 20.59 12.62 -11.65
CA ASP A 173 21.91 13.10 -12.06
C ASP A 173 22.69 12.08 -12.91
N LYS A 174 22.49 10.77 -12.69
CA LYS A 174 23.11 9.72 -13.53
C LYS A 174 22.43 9.54 -14.89
N ALA A 175 21.16 9.89 -15.04
CA ALA A 175 20.47 9.88 -16.34
C ALA A 175 20.93 11.04 -17.26
N LYS A 176 21.39 12.16 -16.69
CA LYS A 176 21.90 13.31 -17.46
C LYS A 176 23.31 13.11 -18.01
N GLU A 177 24.12 12.21 -17.43
CA GLU A 177 25.44 11.85 -17.99
C GLU A 177 25.37 10.81 -19.13
N ALA A 178 24.28 10.03 -19.22
CA ALA A 178 24.10 9.05 -20.30
C ALA A 178 23.48 9.60 -21.59
N THR A 179 22.92 10.83 -21.57
CA THR A 179 22.22 11.43 -22.74
C THR A 179 23.02 12.55 -23.42
N ASN A 180 24.19 12.94 -22.89
CA ASN A 180 25.06 13.97 -23.48
C ASN A 180 26.37 13.38 -24.05
N ASN A 181 26.29 12.20 -24.67
CA ASN A 181 27.40 11.66 -25.46
C ASN A 181 26.86 11.05 -26.76
N ASN A 182 26.34 11.91 -27.64
CA ASN A 182 26.32 11.70 -29.09
C ASN A 182 26.52 13.04 -29.80
#